data_AF-A0A034VG24-F1
#
_entry.id   AF-A0A034VG24-F1
#
_cell.length_a   1.000
_cell.length_b   1.000
_cell.length_c   1.000
_cell.angle_alpha   90.00
_cell.angle_beta   90.00
_cell.angle_gamma   90.00
#
_symmetry.space_group_name_H-M   'P 1'
#
loop_
_entity.id
_entity.type
_entity.pdbx_description
1 polymer ?
#
loop_
_entity_poly.entity_id
_entity_poly.type
_entity_poly.pdbx_seq_one_letter_code
_entity_poly.pdbx_strand_id
1 'polypeptide(L)'
;PNDKELNPAPKTPAISSLSLGFNSTALVIFEDIVRVSFGINLSERASKILVNFVIIIHGVIAVALIFVLEKLDGILSVVTSLLAIESSTSCGIFTLGMLVPWSTTKGALAGAAAGAIMSGWVSFGTQAAIASGQLGSHKLEVFVSECPANSTITVPGYVDESDVFPLYRLSYHWITVIGFLSTLLVGTVTSFLCGPKDLKTLDANVISPVIHRFLPKECFNITPDSSPYFSRANSARTSTYILNKSKHKGATEKY
;
A
#
# COMPACT_ATOMS: atom_id res chain seq x y z
N PRO A 1 10.57 -2.83 53.28
CA PRO A 1 11.70 -2.83 52.32
C PRO A 1 11.23 -3.28 50.93
N ASN A 2 10.72 -2.31 50.16
CA ASN A 2 10.72 -2.22 48.70
C ASN A 2 10.35 -3.44 47.84
N ASP A 3 9.09 -3.87 47.90
CA ASP A 3 8.45 -4.48 46.72
C ASP A 3 7.91 -3.35 45.84
N LYS A 4 8.77 -2.85 44.95
CA LYS A 4 8.32 -1.97 43.87
C LYS A 4 7.52 -2.84 42.90
N GLU A 5 6.20 -2.72 43.03
CA GLU A 5 5.23 -3.10 42.02
C GLU A 5 5.65 -2.47 40.68
N LEU A 6 6.31 -3.27 39.84
CA LEU A 6 6.67 -2.89 38.48
C LEU A 6 5.38 -2.89 37.66
N ASN A 7 4.69 -1.76 37.71
CA ASN A 7 3.55 -1.43 36.87
C ASN A 7 3.88 -1.84 35.42
N PRO A 8 3.12 -2.73 34.76
CA PRO A 8 3.42 -3.12 33.40
C PRO A 8 3.38 -1.86 32.54
N ALA A 9 4.54 -1.50 31.97
CA ALA A 9 4.68 -0.34 31.10
C ALA A 9 3.54 -0.32 30.08
N PRO A 10 2.92 0.85 29.81
CA PRO A 10 1.83 0.95 28.86
C PRO A 10 2.33 0.45 27.51
N LYS A 11 1.85 -0.72 27.07
CA LYS A 11 2.03 -1.17 25.69
C LYS A 11 1.26 -0.18 24.83
N THR A 12 1.94 0.82 24.31
CA THR A 12 1.38 1.87 23.45
C THR A 12 1.12 1.27 22.08
N PRO A 13 -0.12 0.86 21.75
CA PRO A 13 -0.41 0.08 20.54
C PRO A 13 -0.01 0.83 19.27
N ALA A 14 -0.06 2.17 19.33
CA ALA A 14 0.39 3.07 18.28
C ALA A 14 1.89 2.92 17.99
N ILE A 15 2.75 2.94 19.02
CA ILE A 15 4.21 2.88 18.85
C ILE A 15 4.63 1.51 18.32
N SER A 16 3.98 0.43 18.76
CA SER A 16 4.21 -0.91 18.23
C SER A 16 3.80 -1.05 16.76
N SER A 17 2.65 -0.47 16.38
CA SER A 17 2.17 -0.49 14.98
C SER A 17 3.08 0.32 14.05
N LEU A 18 3.56 1.48 14.50
CA LEU A 18 4.52 2.30 13.75
C LEU A 18 5.85 1.56 13.52
N SER A 19 6.38 0.89 14.56
CA SER A 19 7.61 0.12 14.43
C SER A 19 7.46 -1.05 13.45
N LEU A 20 6.31 -1.74 13.48
CA LEU A 20 5.99 -2.79 12.51
C LEU A 20 5.93 -2.20 11.08
N GLY A 21 5.25 -1.07 10.89
CA GLY A 21 5.16 -0.40 9.60
C GLY A 21 6.53 -0.05 9.02
N PHE A 22 7.39 0.62 9.79
CA PHE A 22 8.73 1.01 9.31
C PHE A 22 9.62 -0.19 9.01
N ASN A 23 9.58 -1.23 9.86
CA ASN A 23 10.35 -2.45 9.63
C ASN A 23 9.89 -3.18 8.37
N SER A 24 8.58 -3.32 8.18
CA SER A 24 8.01 -3.98 7.01
C SER A 24 8.33 -3.21 5.72
N THR A 25 8.13 -1.90 5.71
CA THR A 25 8.41 -1.06 4.53
C THR A 25 9.90 -1.07 4.18
N ALA A 26 10.80 -1.02 5.17
CA ALA A 26 12.24 -1.10 4.92
C ALA A 26 12.65 -2.44 4.33
N LEU A 27 12.03 -3.54 4.78
CA LEU A 27 12.27 -4.87 4.21
C LEU A 27 11.75 -4.97 2.78
N VAL A 28 10.55 -4.46 2.50
CA VAL A 28 9.97 -4.42 1.14
C VAL A 28 10.86 -3.63 0.19
N ILE A 29 11.32 -2.43 0.59
CA ILE A 29 12.26 -1.62 -0.23
C ILE A 29 13.53 -2.42 -0.51
N PHE A 30 14.06 -3.11 0.49
CA PHE A 30 15.28 -3.89 0.32
C PHE A 30 15.10 -5.09 -0.63
N GLU A 31 14.04 -5.88 -0.47
CA GLU A 31 13.78 -7.04 -1.33
C GLU A 31 13.39 -6.61 -2.76
N ASP A 32 12.47 -5.66 -2.91
CA ASP A 32 11.92 -5.29 -4.21
C ASP A 32 12.84 -4.36 -5.01
N ILE A 33 13.52 -3.40 -4.36
CA ILE A 33 14.38 -2.45 -5.07
C ILE A 33 15.82 -2.96 -5.11
N VAL A 34 16.44 -3.23 -3.96
CA VAL A 34 17.89 -3.52 -3.91
C VAL A 34 18.20 -4.90 -4.50
N ARG A 35 17.44 -5.93 -4.12
CA ARG A 35 17.70 -7.29 -4.60
C ARG A 35 17.12 -7.55 -5.99
N VAL A 36 15.86 -7.19 -6.23
CA VAL A 36 15.21 -7.47 -7.52
C VAL A 36 15.58 -6.44 -8.59
N SER A 37 15.44 -5.14 -8.33
CA SER A 37 15.70 -4.12 -9.36
C SER A 37 17.18 -3.89 -9.66
N PHE A 38 18.06 -3.90 -8.66
CA PHE A 38 19.51 -3.71 -8.87
C PHE A 38 20.29 -5.03 -9.01
N GLY A 39 19.67 -6.18 -8.72
CA GLY A 39 20.34 -7.48 -8.81
C GLY A 39 21.50 -7.67 -7.82
N ILE A 40 21.60 -6.83 -6.78
CA ILE A 40 22.72 -6.82 -5.86
C ILE A 40 22.48 -7.84 -4.75
N ASN A 41 23.33 -8.87 -4.71
CA ASN A 41 23.35 -9.85 -3.63
C ASN A 41 24.27 -9.37 -2.52
N LEU A 42 23.70 -8.66 -1.54
CA LEU A 42 24.43 -8.17 -0.38
C LEU A 42 24.64 -9.28 0.66
N SER A 43 25.79 -9.22 1.35
CA SER A 43 26.04 -10.03 2.55
C SER A 43 24.99 -9.75 3.63
N GLU A 44 24.69 -10.73 4.49
CA GLU A 44 23.69 -10.60 5.58
C GLU A 44 23.95 -9.36 6.46
N ARG A 45 25.22 -9.08 6.76
CA ARG A 45 25.61 -7.90 7.56
C ARG A 45 25.31 -6.59 6.83
N ALA A 46 25.63 -6.52 5.54
CA ALA A 46 25.37 -5.33 4.73
C ALA A 46 23.87 -5.09 4.52
N SER A 47 23.11 -6.18 4.31
CA SER A 47 21.65 -6.15 4.20
C SER A 47 21.01 -5.58 5.47
N LYS A 48 21.43 -6.04 6.64
CA LYS A 48 20.94 -5.54 7.93
C LYS A 48 21.26 -4.06 8.15
N ILE A 49 22.47 -3.63 7.79
CA ILE A 49 22.87 -2.22 7.90
C ILE A 49 22.00 -1.35 6.99
N LEU A 50 21.74 -1.78 5.75
CA LEU A 50 20.90 -1.04 4.80
C LEU A 50 19.45 -0.94 5.28
N VAL A 51 18.84 -2.06 5.71
CA VAL A 51 17.46 -2.06 6.23
C VAL A 51 17.34 -1.12 7.44
N ASN A 52 18.29 -1.18 8.39
CA ASN A 52 18.32 -0.26 9.53
C ASN A 52 18.46 1.20 9.10
N PHE A 53 19.28 1.47 8.08
CA PHE A 53 19.46 2.81 7.54
C PHE A 53 18.16 3.35 6.91
N VAL A 54 17.42 2.52 6.17
CA VAL A 54 16.11 2.89 5.61
C VAL A 54 15.10 3.20 6.72
N ILE A 55 15.07 2.43 7.80
CA ILE A 55 14.20 2.69 8.96
C ILE A 55 14.51 4.07 9.56
N ILE A 56 15.79 4.41 9.74
CA ILE A 56 16.21 5.72 10.28
C ILE A 56 15.76 6.85 9.35
N ILE A 57 15.96 6.72 8.04
CA ILE A 57 15.50 7.72 7.06
C ILE A 57 13.98 7.90 7.14
N HIS A 58 13.22 6.80 7.20
CA HIS A 58 11.77 6.86 7.31
C HIS A 58 11.32 7.59 8.58
N GLY A 59 12.01 7.34 9.70
CA GLY A 59 11.78 8.06 10.96
C GLY A 59 12.06 9.55 10.86
N VAL A 60 13.16 9.96 10.22
CA VAL A 60 13.48 11.38 9.98
C VAL A 60 12.42 12.06 9.12
N ILE A 61 11.99 11.40 8.03
CA ILE A 61 10.92 11.92 7.16
C ILE A 61 9.61 12.05 7.95
N ALA A 62 9.26 11.05 8.76
CA ALA A 62 8.05 11.11 9.59
C ALA A 62 8.07 12.29 10.57
N VAL A 63 9.19 12.53 11.26
CA VAL A 63 9.34 13.69 12.15
C VAL A 63 9.27 15.01 11.37
N ALA A 64 9.88 15.09 10.19
CA ALA A 64 9.79 16.27 9.34
C ALA A 64 8.35 16.57 8.90
N LEU A 65 7.56 15.54 8.57
CA LEU A 65 6.16 15.68 8.18
C LEU A 65 5.28 16.17 9.33
N ILE A 66 5.60 15.88 10.60
CA ILE A 66 4.84 16.40 11.75
C ILE A 66 4.76 17.93 11.73
N PHE A 67 5.86 18.62 11.44
CA PHE A 67 5.88 20.09 11.35
C PHE A 67 4.98 20.64 10.24
N VAL A 68 4.78 19.88 9.15
CA VAL A 68 3.84 20.22 8.08
C VAL A 68 2.41 19.99 8.54
N LEU A 69 2.15 18.86 9.21
CA LEU A 69 0.85 18.47 9.73
C LEU A 69 0.30 19.49 10.74
N GLU A 70 1.16 20.12 11.54
CA GLU A 70 0.80 21.21 12.46
C GLU A 70 0.22 22.45 11.75
N LYS A 71 0.48 22.63 10.45
CA LYS A 71 -0.01 23.76 9.65
C LYS A 71 -1.26 23.42 8.83
N LEU A 72 -1.71 22.17 8.85
CA LEU A 72 -2.84 21.70 8.05
C LEU A 72 -4.11 21.60 8.92
N ASP A 73 -5.06 22.48 8.66
CA ASP A 73 -6.43 22.30 9.16
C ASP A 73 -7.09 21.12 8.44
N GLY A 74 -7.58 20.13 9.20
CA GLY A 74 -8.24 18.94 8.63
C GLY A 74 -7.31 17.77 8.32
N ILE A 75 -6.28 17.55 9.14
CA ILE A 75 -5.35 16.40 9.06
C ILE A 75 -6.03 15.04 8.80
N LEU A 76 -7.14 14.77 9.49
CA LEU A 76 -7.88 13.51 9.34
C LEU A 76 -8.35 13.31 7.90
N SER A 77 -8.75 14.39 7.22
CA SER A 77 -9.21 14.28 5.83
C SER A 77 -8.06 14.03 4.86
N VAL A 78 -6.88 14.61 5.11
CA VAL A 78 -5.67 14.32 4.34
C VAL A 78 -5.24 12.87 4.52
N VAL A 79 -5.23 12.38 5.76
CA VAL A 79 -4.87 10.98 6.08
C VAL A 79 -5.85 10.01 5.44
N THR A 80 -7.16 10.24 5.57
CA THR A 80 -8.17 9.37 4.96
C THR A 80 -8.09 9.35 3.43
N SER A 81 -7.77 10.49 2.80
CA SER A 81 -7.53 10.58 1.35
C SER A 81 -6.34 9.72 0.91
N LEU A 82 -5.22 9.81 1.63
CA LEU A 82 -4.03 9.01 1.33
C LEU A 82 -4.31 7.51 1.50
N LEU A 83 -4.98 7.12 2.58
CA LEU A 83 -5.38 5.73 2.82
C LEU A 83 -6.36 5.23 1.75
N ALA A 84 -7.27 6.09 1.27
CA ALA A 84 -8.20 5.73 0.20
C ALA A 84 -7.47 5.49 -1.13
N ILE A 85 -6.49 6.34 -1.48
CA ILE A 85 -5.66 6.17 -2.68
C ILE A 85 -4.86 4.86 -2.59
N GLU A 86 -4.15 4.63 -1.48
CA GLU A 86 -3.35 3.41 -1.26
C GLU A 86 -4.20 2.14 -1.35
N SER A 87 -5.33 2.12 -0.63
CA SER A 87 -6.21 0.95 -0.55
C SER A 87 -6.90 0.65 -1.87
N SER A 88 -7.40 1.67 -2.58
CA SER A 88 -8.09 1.50 -3.87
C SER A 88 -7.15 1.00 -4.96
N THR A 89 -5.94 1.56 -5.02
CA THR A 89 -4.94 1.20 -6.04
C THR A 89 -4.42 -0.22 -5.81
N SER A 90 -4.07 -0.57 -4.56
CA SER A 90 -3.56 -1.90 -4.22
C SER A 90 -4.61 -2.99 -4.43
N CYS A 91 -5.84 -2.75 -3.95
CA CYS A 91 -6.95 -3.66 -4.16
C CYS A 91 -7.28 -3.81 -5.66
N GLY A 92 -7.27 -2.70 -6.41
CA GLY A 92 -7.55 -2.68 -7.84
C GLY A 92 -6.54 -3.48 -8.67
N ILE A 93 -5.24 -3.30 -8.43
CA ILE A 93 -4.18 -4.05 -9.13
C ILE A 93 -4.26 -5.54 -8.79
N PHE A 94 -4.42 -5.87 -7.50
CA PHE A 94 -4.50 -7.27 -7.07
C PHE A 94 -5.73 -7.96 -7.67
N THR A 95 -6.88 -7.27 -7.66
CA THR A 95 -8.11 -7.76 -8.27
C THR A 95 -7.97 -7.88 -9.79
N LEU A 96 -7.32 -6.94 -10.46
CA LEU A 96 -7.03 -7.04 -11.89
C LEU A 96 -6.18 -8.28 -12.20
N GLY A 97 -5.13 -8.53 -11.42
CA GLY A 97 -4.25 -9.69 -11.59
C GLY A 97 -4.95 -11.03 -11.33
N MET A 98 -5.84 -11.07 -10.32
CA MET A 98 -6.61 -12.29 -10.01
C MET A 98 -7.78 -12.52 -10.96
N LEU A 99 -8.42 -11.45 -11.45
CA LEU A 99 -9.70 -11.56 -12.17
C LEU A 99 -9.57 -11.50 -13.69
N VAL A 100 -8.50 -10.91 -14.21
CA VAL A 100 -8.32 -10.67 -15.65
C VAL A 100 -7.11 -11.46 -16.13
N PRO A 101 -7.30 -12.68 -16.68
CA PRO A 101 -6.19 -13.59 -17.00
C PRO A 101 -5.30 -13.07 -18.14
N TRP A 102 -5.84 -12.18 -18.99
CA TRP A 102 -5.09 -11.49 -20.04
C TRP A 102 -4.46 -10.16 -19.57
N SER A 103 -4.46 -9.87 -18.26
CA SER A 103 -3.84 -8.67 -17.70
C SER A 103 -2.34 -8.63 -18.02
N THR A 104 -1.90 -7.48 -18.51
CA THR A 104 -0.48 -7.23 -18.84
C THR A 104 0.16 -6.36 -17.77
N THR A 105 1.49 -6.46 -17.59
CA THR A 105 2.22 -5.59 -16.65
C THR A 105 2.05 -4.11 -16.99
N LYS A 106 2.01 -3.77 -18.28
CA LYS A 106 1.76 -2.39 -18.75
C LYS A 106 0.36 -1.92 -18.40
N GLY A 107 -0.64 -2.77 -18.59
CA GLY A 107 -2.02 -2.44 -18.25
C GLY A 107 -2.25 -2.34 -16.76
N ALA A 108 -1.64 -3.21 -15.95
CA ALA A 108 -1.66 -3.10 -14.49
C ALA A 108 -1.05 -1.78 -14.01
N LEU A 109 0.09 -1.36 -14.58
CA LEU A 109 0.73 -0.08 -14.24
C LEU A 109 -0.12 1.13 -14.69
N ALA A 110 -0.70 1.08 -15.89
CA ALA A 110 -1.57 2.14 -16.39
C ALA A 110 -2.86 2.25 -15.59
N GLY A 111 -3.47 1.11 -15.23
CA GLY A 111 -4.61 1.03 -14.34
C GLY A 111 -4.29 1.60 -12.96
N ALA A 112 -3.15 1.21 -12.37
CA ALA A 112 -2.69 1.73 -11.09
C ALA A 112 -2.56 3.26 -11.10
N ALA A 113 -1.90 3.81 -12.13
CA ALA A 113 -1.73 5.24 -12.28
C ALA A 113 -3.08 5.95 -12.45
N ALA A 114 -3.98 5.43 -13.29
CA ALA A 114 -5.31 6.00 -13.49
C ALA A 114 -6.17 5.93 -12.22
N GLY A 115 -6.11 4.83 -11.47
CA GLY A 115 -6.77 4.69 -10.17
C GLY A 115 -6.29 5.73 -9.16
N ALA A 116 -4.97 5.85 -9.01
CA ALA A 116 -4.36 6.82 -8.10
C ALA A 116 -4.69 8.27 -8.49
N ILE A 117 -4.64 8.60 -9.80
CA ILE A 117 -4.98 9.92 -10.31
C ILE A 117 -6.47 10.23 -10.07
N MET A 118 -7.37 9.29 -10.34
CA MET A 118 -8.81 9.49 -10.11
C MET A 118 -9.13 9.64 -8.63
N SER A 119 -8.63 8.74 -7.77
CA SER A 119 -8.79 8.86 -6.31
C SER A 119 -8.20 10.16 -5.78
N GLY A 120 -7.02 10.55 -6.26
CA GLY A 120 -6.38 11.81 -5.92
C GLY A 120 -7.23 13.01 -6.35
N TRP A 121 -7.68 13.03 -7.60
CA TRP A 121 -8.52 14.11 -8.14
C TRP A 121 -9.80 14.31 -7.31
N VAL A 122 -10.50 13.23 -6.98
CA VAL A 122 -11.72 13.30 -6.17
C VAL A 122 -11.40 13.73 -4.74
N SER A 123 -10.34 13.18 -4.14
CA SER A 123 -9.94 13.52 -2.77
C SER A 123 -9.54 14.99 -2.63
N PHE A 124 -8.63 15.46 -3.48
CA PHE A 124 -8.17 16.85 -3.46
C PHE A 124 -9.27 17.83 -3.87
N GLY A 125 -10.14 17.46 -4.82
CA GLY A 125 -11.30 18.26 -5.20
C GLY A 125 -12.30 18.42 -4.05
N THR A 126 -12.57 17.35 -3.31
CA THR A 126 -13.40 17.38 -2.09
C THR A 126 -12.78 18.28 -1.04
N GLN A 127 -11.48 18.14 -0.79
CA GLN A 127 -10.76 18.99 0.15
C GLN A 127 -10.74 20.46 -0.25
N ALA A 128 -10.54 20.76 -1.53
CA ALA A 128 -10.55 22.13 -2.05
C ALA A 128 -11.93 22.78 -1.91
N ALA A 129 -13.00 22.02 -2.17
CA ALA A 129 -14.37 22.51 -2.05
C ALA A 129 -14.83 22.69 -0.60
N ILE A 130 -14.31 21.88 0.34
CA ILE A 130 -14.47 22.12 1.78
C ILE A 130 -13.69 23.39 2.20
N ALA A 131 -12.47 23.57 1.70
CA ALA A 131 -11.64 24.73 2.02
C ALA A 131 -12.20 26.05 1.47
N SER A 132 -12.89 26.03 0.32
CA SER A 132 -13.57 27.20 -0.26
C SER A 132 -14.90 27.54 0.42
N GLY A 133 -15.34 26.75 1.41
CA GLY A 133 -16.61 26.94 2.10
C GLY A 133 -17.84 26.60 1.24
N GLN A 134 -17.64 25.94 0.10
CA GLN A 134 -18.72 25.51 -0.81
C GLN A 134 -19.34 24.17 -0.38
N LEU A 135 -18.66 23.42 0.48
CA LEU A 135 -19.13 22.19 1.10
C LEU A 135 -19.15 22.36 2.61
N GLY A 136 -20.26 21.96 3.25
CA GLY A 136 -20.35 21.94 4.70
C GLY A 136 -19.26 21.03 5.27
N SER A 137 -18.37 21.59 6.12
CA SER A 137 -17.42 20.77 6.85
C SER A 137 -18.23 19.87 7.79
N HIS A 138 -18.30 18.57 7.50
CA HIS A 138 -18.92 17.56 8.36
C HIS A 138 -18.07 17.33 9.63
N LYS A 139 -17.57 18.41 10.25
CA LYS A 139 -16.99 18.39 11.59
C LYS A 139 -18.13 18.04 12.53
N LEU A 140 -17.97 16.93 13.25
CA LEU A 140 -18.92 16.53 14.28
C LEU A 140 -19.16 17.72 15.22
N GLU A 141 -20.41 18.07 15.46
CA GLU A 141 -20.76 19.12 16.42
C GLU A 141 -20.21 18.73 17.79
N VAL A 142 -19.31 19.56 18.32
CA VAL A 142 -18.81 19.39 19.68
C VAL A 142 -19.81 20.04 20.62
N PHE A 143 -20.46 19.24 21.46
CA PHE A 143 -21.38 19.74 22.48
C PHE A 143 -20.60 20.58 23.51
N VAL A 144 -20.80 21.90 23.48
CA VAL A 144 -20.19 22.88 24.40
C VAL A 144 -21.12 23.26 25.56
N SER A 145 -22.16 22.47 25.83
CA SER A 145 -23.21 22.80 26.81
C SER A 145 -22.72 22.97 28.25
N GLU A 146 -21.49 22.57 28.58
CA GLU A 146 -20.88 22.73 29.92
C GLU A 146 -19.55 23.51 29.91
N CYS A 147 -19.23 24.26 28.86
CA CYS A 147 -18.01 25.07 28.85
C CYS A 147 -18.25 26.47 29.50
N PRO A 148 -17.44 26.88 30.50
CA PRO A 148 -17.60 28.16 31.20
C PRO A 148 -17.21 29.41 30.37
N ALA A 149 -17.01 29.26 29.06
CA ALA A 149 -16.63 30.34 28.15
C ALA A 149 -17.77 30.64 27.16
N ASN A 150 -18.15 31.93 27.06
CA ASN A 150 -19.16 32.43 26.14
C ASN A 150 -18.66 32.25 24.69
N SER A 151 -19.00 31.11 24.09
CA SER A 151 -18.56 30.72 22.75
C SER A 151 -19.71 30.96 21.79
N THR A 152 -19.55 31.88 20.83
CA THR A 152 -20.57 32.17 19.83
C THR A 152 -20.86 30.89 19.04
N ILE A 153 -22.07 30.37 19.15
CA ILE A 153 -22.53 29.24 18.33
C ILE A 153 -22.57 29.74 16.89
N THR A 154 -21.59 29.34 16.06
CA THR A 154 -21.74 29.40 14.61
C THR A 154 -22.78 28.35 14.25
N VAL A 155 -24.04 28.76 14.16
CA VAL A 155 -25.09 27.96 13.52
C VAL A 155 -24.52 27.55 12.16
N PRO A 156 -24.41 26.25 11.83
CA PRO A 156 -23.95 25.84 10.52
C PRO A 156 -24.94 26.44 9.52
N GLY A 157 -24.50 27.50 8.83
CA GLY A 157 -25.28 28.08 7.76
C GLY A 157 -25.54 26.97 6.76
N TYR A 158 -26.80 26.81 6.34
CA TYR A 158 -27.14 25.91 5.24
C TYR A 158 -26.33 26.38 4.02
N VAL A 159 -25.23 25.68 3.74
CA VAL A 159 -24.39 25.96 2.58
C VAL A 159 -25.15 25.41 1.38
N ASP A 160 -25.40 26.27 0.40
CA ASP A 160 -26.00 25.82 -0.85
C ASP A 160 -24.96 25.04 -1.67
N GLU A 161 -25.01 23.71 -1.55
CA GLU A 161 -24.07 22.80 -2.19
C GLU A 161 -24.47 22.45 -3.65
N SER A 162 -25.45 23.14 -4.23
CA SER A 162 -25.95 22.87 -5.60
C SER A 162 -24.87 23.08 -6.67
N ASP A 163 -23.94 24.01 -6.45
CA ASP A 163 -22.90 24.39 -7.39
C ASP A 163 -21.64 23.52 -7.31
N VAL A 164 -21.57 22.61 -6.33
CA VAL A 164 -20.43 21.70 -6.16
C VAL A 164 -20.62 20.46 -7.01
N PHE A 165 -19.56 20.07 -7.73
CA PHE A 165 -19.56 18.86 -8.55
C PHE A 165 -19.97 17.64 -7.70
N PRO A 166 -20.97 16.83 -8.12
CA PRO A 166 -21.54 15.78 -7.27
C PRO A 166 -20.53 14.75 -6.75
N LEU A 167 -19.43 14.49 -7.48
CA LEU A 167 -18.36 13.60 -7.00
C LEU A 167 -17.68 14.10 -5.72
N TYR A 168 -17.66 15.40 -5.47
CA TYR A 168 -17.07 15.99 -4.27
C TYR A 168 -18.04 16.00 -3.09
N ARG A 169 -19.34 15.77 -3.32
CA ARG A 169 -20.38 15.64 -2.29
C ARG A 169 -20.57 14.20 -1.81
N LEU A 170 -19.99 13.23 -2.49
CA LEU A 170 -20.10 11.81 -2.17
C LEU A 170 -19.34 11.46 -0.89
N SER A 171 -19.86 10.49 -0.12
CA SER A 171 -19.21 10.02 1.09
C SER A 171 -17.81 9.49 0.80
N TYR A 172 -16.87 9.68 1.73
CA TYR A 172 -15.46 9.32 1.56
C TYR A 172 -15.22 7.86 1.11
N HIS A 173 -16.10 6.92 1.47
CA HIS A 173 -16.03 5.53 1.03
C HIS A 173 -16.12 5.36 -0.49
N TRP A 174 -16.86 6.23 -1.19
CA TRP A 174 -17.02 6.16 -2.64
C TRP A 174 -15.76 6.56 -3.39
N ILE A 175 -14.87 7.35 -2.77
CA ILE A 175 -13.57 7.71 -3.34
C ILE A 175 -12.75 6.45 -3.60
N THR A 176 -12.73 5.53 -2.64
CA THR A 176 -12.04 4.23 -2.78
C THR A 176 -12.65 3.38 -3.89
N VAL A 177 -13.99 3.35 -3.99
CA VAL A 177 -14.69 2.58 -5.03
C VAL A 177 -14.39 3.14 -6.42
N ILE A 178 -14.40 4.46 -6.58
CA ILE A 178 -14.11 5.12 -7.87
C ILE A 178 -12.67 4.82 -8.31
N GLY A 179 -11.69 4.92 -7.41
CA GLY A 179 -10.31 4.55 -7.68
C GLY A 179 -10.13 3.09 -8.09
N PHE A 180 -10.79 2.19 -7.36
CA PHE A 180 -10.78 0.76 -7.64
C PHE A 180 -11.38 0.44 -9.02
N LEU A 181 -12.56 0.99 -9.34
CA LEU A 181 -13.22 0.79 -10.63
C LEU A 181 -12.42 1.40 -11.77
N SER A 182 -11.84 2.58 -11.58
CA SER A 182 -10.93 3.21 -12.55
C SER A 182 -9.72 2.30 -12.84
N THR A 183 -9.11 1.74 -11.80
CA THR A 183 -7.98 0.81 -11.93
C THR A 183 -8.37 -0.41 -12.75
N LEU A 184 -9.52 -1.02 -12.47
CA LEU A 184 -10.01 -2.19 -13.21
C LEU A 184 -10.34 -1.86 -14.66
N LEU A 185 -11.07 -0.77 -14.91
CA LEU A 185 -11.50 -0.37 -16.24
C LEU A 185 -10.31 -0.02 -17.12
N VAL A 186 -9.47 0.92 -16.68
CA VAL A 186 -8.30 1.36 -17.44
C VAL A 186 -7.30 0.22 -17.57
N GLY A 187 -7.06 -0.55 -16.51
CA GLY A 187 -6.14 -1.68 -16.54
C GLY A 187 -6.58 -2.80 -17.48
N THR A 188 -7.88 -3.09 -17.54
CA THR A 188 -8.44 -4.07 -18.47
C THR A 188 -8.36 -3.57 -19.91
N VAL A 189 -8.80 -2.34 -20.18
CA VAL A 189 -8.78 -1.74 -21.52
C VAL A 189 -7.35 -1.65 -22.06
N THR A 190 -6.42 -1.12 -21.27
CA THR A 190 -5.00 -1.01 -21.68
C THR A 190 -4.34 -2.37 -21.85
N SER A 191 -4.73 -3.39 -21.07
CA SER A 191 -4.28 -4.77 -21.28
C SER A 191 -4.79 -5.37 -22.59
N PHE A 192 -6.04 -5.06 -22.99
CA PHE A 192 -6.54 -5.45 -24.30
C PHE A 192 -5.81 -4.74 -25.44
N LEU A 193 -5.53 -3.44 -25.29
CA LEU A 193 -4.87 -2.63 -26.33
C LEU A 193 -3.39 -2.95 -26.50
N CYS A 194 -2.67 -3.30 -25.42
CA CYS A 194 -1.24 -3.64 -25.47
C CYS A 194 -0.94 -5.05 -26.00
N GLY A 195 -1.97 -5.81 -26.42
CA GLY A 195 -1.85 -7.20 -26.84
C GLY A 195 -1.94 -8.16 -25.65
N PRO A 196 -2.81 -9.19 -25.72
CA PRO A 196 -3.02 -10.11 -24.60
C PRO A 196 -1.73 -10.83 -24.23
N LYS A 197 -1.48 -10.95 -22.92
CA LYS A 197 -0.40 -11.78 -22.38
C LYS A 197 -0.58 -13.22 -22.86
N ASP A 198 0.50 -13.91 -23.25
CA ASP A 198 0.43 -15.32 -23.62
C ASP A 198 0.01 -16.16 -22.41
N LEU A 199 -1.25 -16.62 -22.46
CA LEU A 199 -1.90 -17.41 -21.42
C LEU A 199 -1.18 -18.72 -21.15
N LYS A 200 -0.40 -19.25 -22.11
CA LYS A 200 0.37 -20.50 -21.96
C LYS A 200 1.49 -20.40 -20.92
N THR A 201 1.94 -19.18 -20.61
CA THR A 201 2.98 -18.92 -19.61
C THR A 201 2.41 -18.56 -18.23
N LEU A 202 1.08 -18.53 -18.11
CA LEU A 202 0.38 -18.13 -16.89
C LEU A 202 0.18 -19.35 -15.98
N ASP A 203 0.74 -19.29 -14.77
CA ASP A 203 0.47 -20.29 -13.73
C ASP A 203 -0.98 -20.14 -13.25
N ALA A 204 -1.78 -21.20 -13.39
CA ALA A 204 -3.20 -21.17 -12.98
C ALA A 204 -3.37 -20.98 -11.46
N ASN A 205 -2.35 -21.28 -10.64
CA ASN A 205 -2.42 -21.18 -9.17
C ASN A 205 -2.45 -19.73 -8.66
N VAL A 206 -2.01 -18.75 -9.45
CA VAL A 206 -2.06 -17.32 -9.08
C VAL A 206 -3.37 -16.64 -9.46
N ILE A 207 -4.24 -17.35 -10.20
CA ILE A 207 -5.54 -16.85 -10.67
C ILE A 207 -6.65 -17.44 -9.78
N SER A 208 -7.67 -16.62 -9.49
CA SER A 208 -8.79 -17.05 -8.66
C SER A 208 -9.51 -18.27 -9.27
N PRO A 209 -9.88 -19.29 -8.45
CA PRO A 209 -10.56 -20.50 -8.93
C PRO A 209 -11.89 -20.21 -9.62
N VAL A 210 -12.50 -19.05 -9.37
CA VAL A 210 -13.72 -18.59 -10.05
C VAL A 210 -13.52 -18.45 -11.56
N ILE A 211 -12.30 -18.15 -12.01
CA ILE A 211 -11.98 -17.88 -13.41
C ILE A 211 -11.32 -19.06 -14.10
N HIS A 212 -10.99 -20.13 -13.36
CA HIS A 212 -10.45 -21.38 -13.91
C HIS A 212 -11.29 -21.96 -15.05
N ARG A 213 -12.61 -21.69 -15.08
CA ARG A 213 -13.51 -22.07 -16.18
C ARG A 213 -13.16 -21.42 -17.52
N PHE A 214 -12.54 -20.23 -17.50
CA PHE A 214 -12.15 -19.46 -18.68
C PHE A 214 -10.67 -19.62 -19.04
N LEU A 215 -9.88 -20.38 -18.27
CA LEU A 215 -8.48 -20.65 -18.59
C LEU A 215 -8.32 -21.85 -19.54
N PRO A 216 -7.34 -21.81 -20.46
CA PRO A 216 -6.93 -22.98 -21.23
C PRO A 216 -6.43 -24.11 -20.31
N LYS A 217 -6.73 -25.37 -20.67
CA LYS A 217 -6.27 -26.56 -19.91
C LYS A 217 -4.74 -26.65 -19.76
N GLU A 218 -4.01 -26.01 -20.67
CA GLU A 218 -2.54 -25.95 -20.72
C GLU A 218 -1.94 -25.24 -19.49
N CYS A 219 -2.66 -24.29 -18.87
CA CYS A 219 -2.21 -23.55 -17.69
C CYS A 219 -2.18 -24.40 -16.40
N PHE A 220 -2.93 -25.51 -16.36
CA PHE A 220 -2.99 -26.42 -15.21
C PHE A 220 -1.88 -27.47 -15.22
N ASN A 221 -1.16 -27.60 -16.34
CA ASN A 221 -0.08 -28.57 -16.52
C ASN A 221 1.32 -27.97 -16.24
N ILE A 222 1.38 -26.70 -15.85
CA ILE A 222 2.62 -26.05 -15.42
C ILE A 222 3.07 -26.73 -14.11
N THR A 223 4.07 -27.60 -14.21
CA THR A 223 4.78 -28.13 -13.07
C THR A 223 5.55 -27.00 -12.38
N PRO A 224 5.71 -27.01 -11.04
CA PRO A 224 6.32 -25.92 -10.26
C PRO A 224 7.75 -25.51 -10.68
N ASP A 225 8.39 -26.30 -11.53
CA ASP A 225 9.78 -26.11 -11.97
C ASP A 225 9.92 -25.16 -13.18
N SER A 226 8.83 -24.82 -13.88
CA SER A 226 8.91 -24.01 -15.11
C SER A 226 8.71 -22.51 -14.92
N SER A 227 8.51 -22.00 -13.69
CA SER A 227 8.52 -20.55 -13.44
C SER A 227 9.96 -20.06 -13.37
N PRO A 228 10.46 -19.26 -14.34
CA PRO A 228 11.86 -18.81 -14.34
C PRO A 228 12.21 -17.95 -13.11
N TYR A 229 11.22 -17.31 -12.47
CA TYR A 229 11.42 -16.55 -11.23
C TYR A 229 11.57 -17.46 -10.00
N PHE A 230 10.71 -18.47 -9.86
CA PHE A 230 10.78 -19.42 -8.73
C PHE A 230 12.00 -20.34 -8.86
N SER A 231 12.34 -20.75 -10.08
CA SER A 231 13.53 -21.55 -10.35
C SER A 231 14.81 -20.74 -10.09
N ARG A 232 14.87 -19.44 -10.43
CA ARG A 232 16.00 -18.56 -10.03
C ARG A 232 16.08 -18.39 -8.51
N ALA A 233 14.96 -18.18 -7.82
CA ALA A 233 14.93 -17.99 -6.38
C ALA A 233 15.34 -19.27 -5.62
N ASN A 234 14.86 -20.44 -6.07
CA ASN A 234 15.23 -21.74 -5.50
C ASN A 234 16.65 -22.13 -5.86
N SER A 235 17.10 -21.89 -7.09
CA SER A 235 18.49 -22.12 -7.49
C SER A 235 19.43 -21.23 -6.66
N ALA A 236 19.10 -19.95 -6.46
CA ALA A 236 19.88 -19.05 -5.61
C ALA A 236 19.92 -19.54 -4.16
N ARG A 237 18.76 -19.88 -3.56
CA ARG A 237 18.68 -20.45 -2.20
C ARG A 237 19.49 -21.73 -2.04
N THR A 238 19.40 -22.62 -3.03
CA THR A 238 20.09 -23.93 -3.02
C THR A 238 21.60 -23.72 -3.13
N SER A 239 22.05 -22.82 -4.01
CA SER A 239 23.45 -22.42 -4.10
C SER A 239 23.96 -21.81 -2.79
N THR A 240 23.19 -20.91 -2.15
CA THR A 240 23.59 -20.33 -0.85
C THR A 240 23.65 -21.38 0.26
N TYR A 241 22.71 -22.32 0.31
CA TYR A 241 22.70 -23.41 1.29
C TYR A 241 23.89 -24.36 1.09
N ILE A 242 24.19 -24.74 -0.15
CA ILE A 242 25.34 -25.61 -0.47
C ILE A 242 26.65 -24.92 -0.13
N LEU A 243 26.81 -23.64 -0.45
CA LEU A 243 27.99 -22.87 -0.09
C LEU A 243 28.17 -22.75 1.42
N ASN A 244 27.09 -22.51 2.16
CA ASN A 244 27.14 -22.43 3.62
C ASN A 244 27.45 -23.79 4.26
N LYS A 245 26.85 -24.87 3.74
CA LYS A 245 27.14 -26.25 4.17
C LYS A 245 28.58 -26.68 3.85
N SER A 246 29.11 -26.29 2.69
CA SER A 246 30.50 -26.53 2.31
C SER A 246 31.47 -25.76 3.21
N LYS A 247 31.14 -24.51 3.56
CA LYS A 247 31.92 -23.69 4.49
C LYS A 247 31.92 -24.27 5.91
N HIS A 248 30.80 -24.84 6.35
CA HIS A 248 30.71 -25.54 7.63
C HIS A 248 31.53 -26.85 7.64
N LYS A 249 31.49 -27.63 6.56
CA LYS A 249 32.32 -28.85 6.42
C LYS A 249 33.83 -28.54 6.42
N GLY A 250 34.26 -27.49 5.71
CA GLY A 250 35.66 -27.08 5.69
C GLY A 250 36.16 -26.47 7.01
N ALA A 251 35.26 -26.03 7.89
CA ALA A 251 35.61 -25.58 9.24
C ALA A 251 35.72 -26.72 10.25
N THR A 252 34.98 -27.82 10.06
CA THR A 252 35.04 -29.02 10.91
C THR A 252 36.20 -29.97 10.58
N GLU A 253 36.85 -29.81 9.43
CA GLU A 253 37.98 -30.65 9.00
C GLU A 253 39.35 -30.04 9.36
N LYS A 254 39.36 -28.90 10.09
CA LYS A 254 40.57 -28.21 10.56
C LYS A 254 40.81 -28.31 12.07
N TYR A 255 40.12 -29.21 12.76
CA TYR A 255 40.38 -29.57 14.15
C TYR A 255 40.43 -31.09 14.29
#